data_AF-A0A1H8ZFS1-F1
#
_entry.id   AF-A0A1H8ZFS1-F1
#
_cell.length_a   1.000
_cell.length_b   1.000
_cell.length_c   1.000
_cell.angle_alpha   90.00
_cell.angle_beta   90.00
_cell.angle_gamma   90.00
#
_symmetry.space_group_name_H-M   'P 1'
#
loop_
_entity.id
_entity.type
_entity.pdbx_description
1 polymer ?
#
loop_
_entity_poly.entity_id
_entity_poly.type
_entity_poly.pdbx_seq_one_letter_code
_entity_poly.pdbx_strand_id
1 'polypeptide(L)'
;MAALPPHYASAIQFSFGDSPELADELLALVLAGKKTATCGALRDYGPGKEPLPQVERRDLVRNGAGQPACVIETLSVQIRRFDDIDPAFTDREGEGDYAAWRDGHERYFARNGGFSPDMDVVCETFRLVEVLPAGRPVYNLVASPIFIVTDIESDGPTPLHNSMLSFASVAIEADGTRHGTFEAQLLARPDRTTNEQTMAWWATQPEAWAATTANAEEPAVVMPRFADWVEILPGPKVFVAAPMIFDGLWMDHYLDEFAGTRVLSGPFKQRQIFRGGGICLYTMAGTLRGAPYLDWGMSKLPAEFYGHIAHTHKAIDDAEGFANVLVELFTISRSLPPITGSASDFR
;
A
#
# COMPACT_ATOMS: atom_id res chain seq x y z
N MET A 1 -27.33 -7.59 -7.92
CA MET A 1 -26.51 -6.56 -7.25
C MET A 1 -26.11 -7.10 -5.89
N ALA A 2 -24.83 -7.05 -5.54
CA ALA A 2 -24.42 -7.33 -4.16
C ALA A 2 -25.06 -6.27 -3.25
N ALA A 3 -25.68 -6.68 -2.14
CA ALA A 3 -26.24 -5.74 -1.18
C ALA A 3 -25.10 -4.91 -0.56
N LEU A 4 -25.32 -3.60 -0.41
CA LEU A 4 -24.37 -2.73 0.28
C LEU A 4 -24.23 -3.19 1.74
N PRO A 5 -23.01 -3.15 2.32
CA PRO A 5 -22.83 -3.38 3.75
C PRO A 5 -23.78 -2.49 4.58
N PRO A 6 -24.40 -3.01 5.66
CA PRO A 6 -25.42 -2.28 6.42
C PRO A 6 -24.96 -0.91 6.93
N HIS A 7 -23.67 -0.75 7.23
CA HIS A 7 -23.10 0.52 7.70
C HIS A 7 -22.98 1.60 6.62
N TYR A 8 -23.23 1.29 5.35
CA TYR A 8 -23.32 2.27 4.26
C TYR A 8 -24.75 2.50 3.76
N ALA A 9 -25.77 1.96 4.45
CA ALA A 9 -27.16 2.06 3.99
C ALA A 9 -27.66 3.51 3.84
N SER A 10 -27.11 4.44 4.64
CA SER A 10 -27.43 5.86 4.62
C SER A 10 -26.33 6.73 3.99
N ALA A 11 -25.30 6.13 3.39
CA ALA A 11 -24.22 6.88 2.77
C ALA A 11 -24.73 7.63 1.53
N ILE A 12 -24.25 8.86 1.32
CA ILE A 12 -24.50 9.60 0.09
C ILE A 12 -23.85 8.84 -1.06
N GLN A 13 -24.51 8.82 -2.21
CA GLN A 13 -24.00 8.13 -3.39
C GLN A 13 -23.95 9.10 -4.56
N PHE A 14 -22.81 9.17 -5.22
CA PHE A 14 -22.60 10.07 -6.35
C PHE A 14 -21.68 9.42 -7.38
N SER A 15 -21.64 9.99 -8.58
CA SER A 15 -20.66 9.67 -9.62
C SER A 15 -19.81 10.91 -9.84
N PHE A 16 -18.52 10.73 -10.11
CA PHE A 16 -17.70 11.82 -10.63
C PHE A 16 -18.09 12.14 -12.08
N GLY A 17 -17.94 13.39 -12.47
CA GLY A 17 -18.27 13.83 -13.84
C GLY A 17 -19.77 13.86 -14.14
N ASP A 18 -20.10 14.10 -15.40
CA ASP A 18 -21.47 14.27 -15.90
C ASP A 18 -21.85 13.31 -17.03
N SER A 19 -20.99 12.31 -17.32
CA SER A 19 -21.28 11.22 -18.23
C SER A 19 -20.80 9.87 -17.67
N PRO A 20 -21.35 8.74 -18.13
CA PRO A 20 -20.88 7.41 -17.75
C PRO A 20 -19.37 7.21 -17.98
N GLU A 21 -18.87 7.68 -19.13
CA GLU A 21 -17.47 7.53 -19.52
C GLU A 21 -16.55 8.32 -18.59
N LEU A 22 -16.89 9.58 -18.30
CA LEU A 22 -16.12 10.42 -17.39
C LEU A 22 -16.18 9.87 -15.95
N ALA A 23 -17.31 9.31 -15.53
CA ALA A 23 -17.43 8.65 -14.23
C ALA A 23 -16.48 7.47 -14.09
N ASP A 24 -16.35 6.64 -15.12
CA ASP A 24 -15.41 5.51 -15.12
C ASP A 24 -13.94 5.98 -15.16
N GLU A 25 -13.61 7.01 -15.95
CA GLU A 25 -12.27 7.60 -16.01
C GLU A 25 -11.84 8.17 -14.65
N LEU A 26 -12.69 8.97 -14.01
CA LEU A 26 -12.39 9.59 -12.72
C LEU A 26 -12.38 8.57 -11.58
N LEU A 27 -13.28 7.58 -11.61
CA LEU A 27 -13.24 6.45 -10.68
C LEU A 27 -11.93 5.67 -10.79
N ALA A 28 -11.41 5.45 -12.00
CA ALA A 28 -10.12 4.78 -12.20
C ALA A 28 -8.97 5.55 -11.53
N LEU A 29 -8.98 6.89 -11.58
CA LEU A 29 -8.00 7.72 -10.87
C LEU A 29 -8.11 7.58 -9.35
N VAL A 30 -9.33 7.51 -8.80
CA VAL A 30 -9.57 7.27 -7.36
C VAL A 30 -9.04 5.89 -6.96
N LEU A 31 -9.36 4.85 -7.74
CA LEU A 31 -8.95 3.48 -7.47
C LEU A 31 -7.44 3.28 -7.63
N ALA A 32 -6.78 4.06 -8.48
CA ALA A 32 -5.32 4.11 -8.61
C ALA A 32 -4.65 4.88 -7.46
N GLY A 33 -5.41 5.57 -6.60
CA GLY A 33 -4.88 6.44 -5.56
C GLY A 33 -4.32 7.78 -6.07
N LYS A 34 -4.53 8.10 -7.35
CA LYS A 34 -4.10 9.36 -7.96
C LYS A 34 -5.05 10.52 -7.61
N LYS A 35 -6.36 10.26 -7.70
CA LYS A 35 -7.38 11.24 -7.33
C LYS A 35 -7.70 11.13 -5.83
N THR A 36 -7.27 12.14 -5.09
CA THR A 36 -7.48 12.32 -3.63
C THR A 36 -8.12 13.67 -3.30
N ALA A 37 -8.50 14.43 -4.32
CA ALA A 37 -9.25 15.67 -4.20
C ALA A 37 -10.29 15.81 -5.31
N THR A 38 -11.30 16.64 -5.06
CA THR A 38 -12.32 17.02 -6.06
C THR A 38 -12.87 18.41 -5.77
N CYS A 39 -13.37 19.10 -6.79
CA CYS A 39 -14.15 20.31 -6.59
C CYS A 39 -15.51 20.28 -7.31
N GLY A 40 -16.51 20.88 -6.67
CA GLY A 40 -17.86 21.06 -7.23
C GLY A 40 -18.35 22.50 -7.04
N ALA A 41 -19.27 22.97 -7.87
CA ALA A 41 -19.78 24.32 -7.74
C ALA A 41 -20.60 24.46 -6.44
N LEU A 42 -20.35 25.50 -5.64
CA LEU A 42 -21.08 25.71 -4.38
C LEU A 42 -22.60 25.77 -4.57
N ARG A 43 -23.04 26.29 -5.72
CA ARG A 43 -24.46 26.35 -6.09
C ARG A 43 -25.15 24.99 -6.16
N ASP A 44 -24.42 23.90 -6.35
CA ASP A 44 -24.99 22.55 -6.48
C ASP A 44 -25.22 21.88 -5.12
N TYR A 45 -24.81 22.53 -4.03
CA TYR A 45 -25.01 22.07 -2.67
C TYR A 45 -26.09 22.87 -1.93
N GLY A 46 -26.69 22.26 -0.91
CA GLY A 46 -27.60 22.90 0.03
C GLY A 46 -29.03 22.35 0.02
N PRO A 47 -30.01 23.07 0.62
CA PRO A 47 -31.37 22.58 0.79
C PRO A 47 -32.03 22.21 -0.55
N GLY A 48 -32.50 20.96 -0.67
CA GLY A 48 -33.10 20.43 -1.89
C GLY A 48 -32.10 20.01 -2.97
N LYS A 49 -30.79 20.04 -2.67
CA LYS A 49 -29.69 19.58 -3.52
C LYS A 49 -28.79 18.61 -2.74
N GLU A 50 -27.57 18.39 -3.23
CA GLU A 50 -26.60 17.54 -2.53
C GLU A 50 -26.15 18.18 -1.21
N PRO A 51 -26.02 17.42 -0.11
CA PRO A 51 -25.46 17.95 1.12
C PRO A 51 -23.96 18.21 0.96
N LEU A 52 -23.49 19.36 1.46
CA LEU A 52 -22.07 19.68 1.52
C LEU A 52 -21.27 18.52 2.14
N PRO A 53 -20.11 18.14 1.57
CA PRO A 53 -19.20 17.19 2.20
C PRO A 53 -18.85 17.63 3.61
N GLN A 54 -18.65 16.65 4.50
CA GLN A 54 -18.31 16.88 5.89
C GLN A 54 -17.11 16.00 6.23
N VAL A 55 -16.14 16.57 6.95
CA VAL A 55 -14.97 15.82 7.42
C VAL A 55 -15.43 14.54 8.15
N GLU A 56 -14.75 13.42 7.89
CA GLU A 56 -15.08 12.05 8.36
C GLU A 56 -16.33 11.42 7.74
N ARG A 57 -17.11 12.13 6.90
CA ARG A 57 -18.22 11.52 6.16
C ARG A 57 -17.70 10.50 5.15
N ARG A 58 -18.41 9.39 5.03
CA ARG A 58 -18.12 8.33 4.05
C ARG A 58 -19.19 8.28 2.98
N ASP A 59 -18.76 8.43 1.74
CA ASP A 59 -19.63 8.47 0.56
C ASP A 59 -19.29 7.33 -0.41
N LEU A 60 -20.32 6.86 -1.12
CA LEU A 60 -20.24 5.80 -2.12
C LEU A 60 -20.05 6.40 -3.51
N VAL A 61 -18.91 6.11 -4.13
CA VAL A 61 -18.66 6.49 -5.52
C VAL A 61 -19.21 5.41 -6.44
N ARG A 62 -19.98 5.82 -7.44
CA ARG A 62 -20.57 4.95 -8.46
C ARG A 62 -19.77 4.97 -9.75
N ASN A 63 -19.68 3.82 -10.41
CA ASN A 63 -19.14 3.70 -11.77
C ASN A 63 -20.11 4.28 -12.83
N GLY A 64 -19.71 4.28 -14.09
CA GLY A 64 -20.51 4.76 -15.23
C GLY A 64 -21.81 3.98 -15.43
N ALA A 65 -21.89 2.74 -14.96
CA ALA A 65 -23.11 1.93 -14.93
C ALA A 65 -24.01 2.24 -13.71
N GLY A 66 -23.66 3.22 -12.88
CA GLY A 66 -24.40 3.63 -11.68
C GLY A 66 -24.30 2.66 -10.50
N GLN A 67 -23.36 1.71 -10.52
CA GLN A 67 -23.14 0.74 -9.45
C GLN A 67 -22.11 1.26 -8.45
N PRO A 68 -22.34 1.13 -7.12
CA PRO A 68 -21.35 1.50 -6.11
C PRO A 68 -20.04 0.71 -6.28
N ALA A 69 -18.95 1.43 -6.49
CA ALA A 69 -17.65 0.87 -6.86
C ALA A 69 -16.59 1.05 -5.77
N CYS A 70 -16.64 2.13 -5.00
CA CYS A 70 -15.79 2.31 -3.83
C CYS A 70 -16.43 3.23 -2.78
N VAL A 71 -15.79 3.30 -1.61
CA VAL A 71 -16.11 4.22 -0.51
C VAL A 71 -14.93 5.17 -0.33
N ILE A 72 -15.21 6.46 -0.25
CA ILE A 72 -14.22 7.49 0.11
C ILE A 72 -14.60 8.12 1.45
N GLU A 73 -13.61 8.67 2.15
CA GLU A 73 -13.81 9.44 3.38
C GLU A 73 -13.23 10.85 3.23
N THR A 74 -14.07 11.86 3.48
CA THR A 74 -13.69 13.27 3.44
C THR A 74 -12.69 13.60 4.55
N LEU A 75 -11.55 14.19 4.18
CA LEU A 75 -10.49 14.62 5.10
C LEU A 75 -10.49 16.13 5.35
N SER A 76 -10.86 16.93 4.35
CA SER A 76 -10.98 18.37 4.49
C SER A 76 -11.96 18.94 3.46
N VAL A 77 -12.62 20.05 3.82
CA VAL A 77 -13.54 20.77 2.96
C VAL A 77 -13.25 22.25 3.07
N GLN A 78 -13.11 22.94 1.94
CA GLN A 78 -12.88 24.38 1.87
C GLN A 78 -13.70 24.97 0.73
N ILE A 79 -14.22 26.18 0.92
CA ILE A 79 -14.83 26.94 -0.16
C ILE A 79 -13.80 27.95 -0.64
N ARG A 80 -13.53 27.94 -1.94
CA ARG A 80 -12.57 28.84 -2.60
C ARG A 80 -13.19 29.36 -3.89
N ARG A 81 -12.66 30.46 -4.45
CA ARG A 81 -12.99 30.82 -5.82
C ARG A 81 -12.26 29.90 -6.79
N PHE A 82 -12.83 29.65 -7.95
CA PHE A 82 -12.22 28.80 -8.97
C PHE A 82 -10.80 29.28 -9.36
N ASP A 83 -10.61 30.58 -9.57
CA ASP A 83 -9.30 31.16 -9.89
C ASP A 83 -8.28 31.16 -8.73
N ASP A 84 -8.73 30.87 -7.51
CA ASP A 84 -7.85 30.73 -6.34
C ASP A 84 -7.38 29.27 -6.12
N ILE A 85 -7.76 28.33 -6.99
CA ILE A 85 -7.29 26.94 -6.94
C ILE A 85 -5.84 26.88 -7.41
N ASP A 86 -4.96 26.44 -6.52
CA ASP A 86 -3.54 26.28 -6.78
C ASP A 86 -3.20 24.93 -7.46
N PRO A 87 -2.06 24.83 -8.17
CA PRO A 87 -1.64 23.59 -8.80
C PRO A 87 -1.49 22.40 -7.83
N ALA A 88 -1.11 22.63 -6.58
CA ALA A 88 -0.95 21.55 -5.61
C ALA A 88 -2.30 20.88 -5.25
N PHE A 89 -3.42 21.60 -5.39
CA PHE A 89 -4.76 21.02 -5.34
C PHE A 89 -5.10 20.23 -6.61
N THR A 90 -4.84 20.79 -7.79
CA THR A 90 -5.16 20.12 -9.07
C THR A 90 -4.33 18.85 -9.28
N ASP A 91 -3.09 18.83 -8.80
CA ASP A 91 -2.22 17.64 -8.79
C ASP A 91 -2.86 16.49 -7.99
N ARG A 92 -3.60 16.81 -6.92
CA ARG A 92 -4.36 15.82 -6.13
C ARG A 92 -5.64 15.36 -6.81
N GLU A 93 -6.20 16.15 -7.72
CA GLU A 93 -7.31 15.68 -8.56
C GLU A 93 -6.83 14.66 -9.59
N GLY A 94 -5.57 14.77 -10.03
CA GLY A 94 -4.93 13.79 -10.91
C GLY A 94 -5.47 13.76 -12.34
N GLU A 95 -6.19 14.80 -12.76
CA GLU A 95 -6.89 14.89 -14.06
C GLU A 95 -6.04 15.51 -15.19
N GLY A 96 -4.71 15.40 -15.09
CA GLY A 96 -3.75 16.02 -16.02
C GLY A 96 -2.99 17.17 -15.38
N ASP A 97 -2.23 17.90 -16.21
CA ASP A 97 -1.57 19.13 -15.76
C ASP A 97 -2.59 20.24 -15.46
N TYR A 98 -2.15 21.31 -14.81
CA TYR A 98 -3.03 22.42 -14.43
C TYR A 98 -3.82 23.02 -15.62
N ALA A 99 -3.22 23.09 -16.81
CA ALA A 99 -3.88 23.66 -17.98
C ALA A 99 -5.00 22.74 -18.50
N ALA A 100 -4.74 21.43 -18.56
CA ALA A 100 -5.72 20.41 -18.92
C ALA A 100 -6.85 20.32 -17.88
N TRP A 101 -6.51 20.33 -16.59
CA TRP A 101 -7.48 20.36 -15.49
C TRP A 101 -8.39 21.58 -15.63
N ARG A 102 -7.82 22.76 -15.87
CA ARG A 102 -8.57 24.00 -15.99
C ARG A 102 -9.51 23.98 -17.19
N ASP A 103 -9.04 23.62 -18.40
CA ASP A 103 -9.90 23.50 -19.58
C ASP A 103 -11.07 22.53 -19.35
N GLY A 104 -10.78 21.37 -18.75
CA GLY A 104 -11.78 20.35 -18.41
C GLY A 104 -12.87 20.89 -17.48
N HIS A 105 -12.47 21.58 -16.42
CA HIS A 105 -13.38 22.14 -15.41
C HIS A 105 -14.16 23.35 -15.94
N GLU A 106 -13.53 24.26 -16.70
CA GLU A 106 -14.24 25.39 -17.33
C GLU A 106 -15.35 24.88 -18.25
N ARG A 107 -15.05 23.89 -19.08
CA ARG A 107 -16.05 23.20 -19.92
C ARG A 107 -17.11 22.50 -19.09
N TYR A 108 -16.75 21.90 -17.95
CA TYR A 108 -17.68 21.19 -17.08
C TYR A 108 -18.68 22.14 -16.44
N PHE A 109 -18.20 23.24 -15.85
CA PHE A 109 -19.09 24.22 -15.26
C PHE A 109 -19.90 24.97 -16.33
N ALA A 110 -19.33 25.25 -17.51
CA ALA A 110 -20.06 25.90 -18.60
C ALA A 110 -21.30 25.11 -19.03
N ARG A 111 -21.21 23.78 -19.13
CA ARG A 111 -22.35 22.92 -19.49
C ARG A 111 -23.25 22.57 -18.30
N ASN A 112 -22.75 22.68 -17.06
CA ASN A 112 -23.47 22.39 -15.81
C ASN A 112 -23.71 23.66 -14.97
N GLY A 113 -24.49 24.61 -15.50
CA GLY A 113 -24.95 25.78 -14.73
C GLY A 113 -24.15 27.07 -14.89
N GLY A 114 -23.12 27.08 -15.74
CA GLY A 114 -22.36 28.26 -16.15
C GLY A 114 -21.00 28.38 -15.45
N PHE A 115 -19.97 28.68 -16.22
CA PHE A 115 -18.64 28.95 -15.69
C PHE A 115 -18.46 30.45 -15.38
N SER A 116 -17.82 30.76 -14.26
CA SER A 116 -17.26 32.08 -13.98
C SER A 116 -15.94 31.90 -13.22
N PRO A 117 -14.87 32.64 -13.53
CA PRO A 117 -13.59 32.55 -12.83
C PRO A 117 -13.69 32.82 -11.31
N ASP A 118 -14.65 33.66 -10.90
CA ASP A 118 -14.88 34.05 -9.51
C ASP A 118 -15.93 33.21 -8.78
N MET A 119 -16.46 32.15 -9.41
CA MET A 119 -17.47 31.30 -8.77
C MET A 119 -16.88 30.55 -7.58
N ASP A 120 -17.67 30.43 -6.51
CA ASP A 120 -17.31 29.62 -5.37
C ASP A 120 -17.43 28.12 -5.71
N VAL A 121 -16.39 27.38 -5.39
CA VAL A 121 -16.30 25.93 -5.50
C VAL A 121 -15.99 25.31 -4.14
N VAL A 122 -16.63 24.19 -3.87
CA VAL A 122 -16.38 23.35 -2.71
C VAL A 122 -15.23 22.42 -3.07
N CYS A 123 -14.07 22.65 -2.48
CA CYS A 123 -12.87 21.83 -2.61
C CYS A 123 -12.85 20.81 -1.48
N GLU A 124 -12.86 19.54 -1.84
CA GLU A 124 -12.76 18.40 -0.94
C GLU A 124 -11.44 17.66 -1.15
N THR A 125 -10.78 17.25 -0.06
CA THR A 125 -9.77 16.19 -0.10
C THR A 125 -10.32 14.96 0.59
N PHE A 126 -10.00 13.76 0.08
CA PHE A 126 -10.53 12.51 0.60
C PHE A 126 -9.49 11.37 0.51
N ARG A 127 -9.77 10.26 1.18
CA ARG A 127 -9.04 8.99 1.03
C ARG A 127 -9.96 7.85 0.60
N LEU A 128 -9.43 6.92 -0.19
CA LEU A 128 -10.11 5.66 -0.50
C LEU A 128 -10.14 4.76 0.75
N VAL A 129 -11.34 4.33 1.16
CA VAL A 129 -11.55 3.46 2.34
C VAL A 129 -11.75 2.00 1.94
N GLU A 130 -12.59 1.76 0.94
CA GLU A 130 -13.02 0.41 0.57
C GLU A 130 -13.27 0.31 -0.93
N VAL A 131 -12.81 -0.79 -1.54
CA VAL A 131 -13.11 -1.12 -2.94
C VAL A 131 -14.24 -2.15 -2.95
N LEU A 132 -15.37 -1.79 -3.53
CA LEU A 132 -16.56 -2.63 -3.62
C LEU A 132 -16.48 -3.59 -4.83
N PRO A 133 -17.32 -4.64 -4.89
CA PRO A 133 -17.25 -5.63 -5.96
C PRO A 133 -17.29 -5.05 -7.38
N ALA A 134 -18.06 -3.98 -7.62
CA ALA A 134 -18.16 -3.36 -8.94
C ALA A 134 -16.91 -2.55 -9.33
N GLY A 135 -16.14 -2.04 -8.36
CA GLY A 135 -14.88 -1.35 -8.61
C GLY A 135 -13.68 -2.29 -8.72
N ARG A 136 -13.82 -3.55 -8.28
CA ARG A 136 -12.70 -4.49 -8.20
C ARG A 136 -12.01 -4.80 -9.54
N PRO A 137 -12.73 -5.00 -10.66
CA PRO A 137 -12.08 -5.21 -11.95
C PRO A 137 -11.17 -4.04 -12.35
N VAL A 138 -11.65 -2.80 -12.20
CA VAL A 138 -10.87 -1.59 -12.50
C VAL A 138 -9.71 -1.46 -11.53
N TYR A 139 -9.95 -1.61 -10.23
CA TYR A 139 -8.91 -1.54 -9.21
C TYR A 139 -7.74 -2.50 -9.49
N ASN A 140 -8.03 -3.74 -9.88
CA ASN A 140 -7.00 -4.73 -10.21
C ASN A 140 -6.17 -4.34 -11.45
N LEU A 141 -6.68 -3.46 -12.32
CA LEU A 141 -5.97 -2.98 -13.51
C LEU A 141 -5.13 -1.73 -13.23
N VAL A 142 -5.60 -0.85 -12.34
CA VAL A 142 -5.03 0.51 -12.20
C VAL A 142 -4.24 0.72 -10.91
N ALA A 143 -4.44 -0.13 -9.90
CA ALA A 143 -3.72 0.01 -8.64
C ALA A 143 -2.30 -0.59 -8.77
N SER A 144 -1.27 0.22 -8.50
CA SER A 144 0.10 -0.26 -8.37
C SER A 144 0.34 -0.86 -6.99
N PRO A 145 0.72 -2.14 -6.88
CA PRO A 145 1.12 -2.73 -5.61
C PRO A 145 2.40 -2.11 -5.07
N ILE A 146 2.42 -1.83 -3.77
CA ILE A 146 3.63 -1.47 -3.04
C ILE A 146 4.14 -2.72 -2.33
N PHE A 147 5.35 -3.14 -2.66
CA PHE A 147 6.03 -4.27 -2.05
C PHE A 147 6.79 -3.79 -0.82
N ILE A 148 6.51 -4.41 0.33
CA ILE A 148 7.15 -4.12 1.61
C ILE A 148 8.20 -5.20 1.86
N VAL A 149 9.40 -4.95 1.35
CA VAL A 149 10.54 -5.87 1.42
C VAL A 149 11.16 -5.78 2.78
N THR A 150 11.08 -6.87 3.55
CA THR A 150 11.37 -6.88 4.98
C THR A 150 12.41 -7.93 5.30
N ASP A 151 13.33 -7.56 6.17
CA ASP A 151 14.36 -8.41 6.76
C ASP A 151 14.38 -8.22 8.28
N ILE A 152 14.70 -9.28 9.04
CA ILE A 152 14.71 -9.26 10.51
C ILE A 152 16.00 -9.87 11.07
N GLU A 153 16.40 -9.40 12.25
CA GLU A 153 17.46 -9.99 13.06
C GLU A 153 16.89 -10.49 14.38
N SER A 154 17.39 -11.62 14.89
CA SER A 154 16.80 -12.28 16.06
C SER A 154 17.84 -12.97 16.97
N ASP A 155 17.44 -13.26 18.20
CA ASP A 155 18.26 -13.99 19.18
C ASP A 155 18.10 -15.53 19.09
N GLY A 156 17.41 -16.01 18.05
CA GLY A 156 17.28 -17.44 17.77
C GLY A 156 16.32 -17.78 16.62
N PRO A 157 16.01 -19.07 16.40
CA PRO A 157 15.37 -19.51 15.16
C PRO A 157 13.85 -19.37 15.12
N THR A 158 13.17 -19.05 16.24
CA THR A 158 11.70 -19.09 16.29
C THR A 158 11.07 -18.03 17.20
N PRO A 159 10.00 -17.33 16.76
CA PRO A 159 9.27 -16.37 17.58
C PRO A 159 8.59 -16.95 18.82
N LEU A 160 8.46 -18.28 18.89
CA LEU A 160 7.89 -18.97 20.05
C LEU A 160 8.80 -18.94 21.28
N HIS A 161 10.11 -19.00 21.08
CA HIS A 161 11.09 -19.15 22.17
C HIS A 161 12.08 -17.98 22.24
N ASN A 162 12.29 -17.27 21.13
CA ASN A 162 13.29 -16.23 20.95
C ASN A 162 12.68 -14.84 20.74
N SER A 163 13.50 -13.80 20.77
CA SER A 163 13.11 -12.42 20.45
C SER A 163 13.59 -11.98 19.07
N MET A 164 12.78 -11.16 18.40
CA MET A 164 13.21 -10.34 17.28
C MET A 164 13.93 -9.13 17.86
N LEU A 165 15.13 -8.86 17.39
CA LEU A 165 16.01 -7.81 17.90
C LEU A 165 15.99 -6.57 17.03
N SER A 166 15.80 -6.71 15.71
CA SER A 166 15.56 -5.59 14.82
C SER A 166 14.84 -6.03 13.56
N PHE A 167 14.26 -5.09 12.84
CA PHE A 167 13.78 -5.31 11.49
C PHE A 167 13.85 -4.03 10.69
N ALA A 168 13.84 -4.19 9.37
CA ALA A 168 13.69 -3.08 8.46
C ALA A 168 12.81 -3.46 7.28
N SER A 169 12.16 -2.46 6.69
CA SER A 169 11.34 -2.61 5.51
C SER A 169 11.64 -1.50 4.50
N VAL A 170 11.69 -1.88 3.23
CA VAL A 170 11.72 -0.96 2.08
C VAL A 170 10.37 -1.04 1.36
N ALA A 171 9.70 0.09 1.17
CA ALA A 171 8.50 0.19 0.36
C ALA A 171 8.86 0.56 -1.09
N ILE A 172 8.53 -0.32 -2.04
CA ILE A 172 8.96 -0.17 -3.45
C ILE A 172 7.91 -0.69 -4.43
N GLU A 173 7.79 -0.09 -5.60
CA GLU A 173 6.99 -0.61 -6.72
C GLU A 173 7.79 -1.60 -7.57
N ALA A 174 7.09 -2.35 -8.44
CA ALA A 174 7.73 -3.36 -9.30
C ALA A 174 8.72 -2.77 -10.33
N ASP A 175 8.72 -1.47 -10.54
CA ASP A 175 9.65 -0.74 -11.43
C ASP A 175 10.83 -0.10 -10.67
N GLY A 176 10.84 -0.20 -9.34
CA GLY A 176 11.88 0.38 -8.48
C GLY A 176 11.51 1.73 -7.86
N THR A 177 10.34 2.31 -8.15
CA THR A 177 9.88 3.55 -7.50
C THR A 177 9.75 3.35 -5.99
N ARG A 178 10.47 4.14 -5.19
CA ARG A 178 10.53 4.00 -3.72
C ARG A 178 9.51 4.88 -3.02
N HIS A 179 8.90 4.35 -1.96
CA HIS A 179 7.90 5.04 -1.14
C HIS A 179 8.33 5.27 0.32
N GLY A 180 9.54 4.82 0.67
CA GLY A 180 10.16 5.06 1.98
C GLY A 180 10.76 3.80 2.58
N THR A 181 11.37 3.97 3.74
CA THR A 181 11.93 2.90 4.55
C THR A 181 11.45 3.01 5.99
N PHE A 182 11.44 1.88 6.69
CA PHE A 182 11.21 1.80 8.12
C PHE A 182 12.29 0.91 8.71
N GLU A 183 12.89 1.32 9.81
CA GLU A 183 13.89 0.53 10.54
C GLU A 183 13.62 0.69 12.04
N ALA A 184 13.75 -0.40 12.80
CA ALA A 184 13.69 -0.34 14.24
C ALA A 184 14.47 -1.47 14.91
N GLN A 185 15.07 -1.14 16.04
CA GLN A 185 15.62 -2.07 17.01
C GLN A 185 14.61 -2.28 18.14
N LEU A 186 14.51 -3.52 18.62
CA LEU A 186 13.48 -3.98 19.53
C LEU A 186 14.11 -4.52 20.81
N LEU A 187 13.51 -4.15 21.95
CA LEU A 187 13.87 -4.75 23.23
C LEU A 187 13.50 -6.24 23.21
N ALA A 188 14.44 -7.07 23.65
CA ALA A 188 14.21 -8.49 23.82
C ALA A 188 13.04 -8.72 24.77
N ARG A 189 12.16 -9.65 24.43
CA ARG A 189 10.97 -9.92 25.23
C ARG A 189 11.37 -10.60 26.56
N PRO A 190 10.84 -10.16 27.70
CA PRO A 190 11.18 -10.76 29.00
C PRO A 190 10.67 -12.19 29.16
N ASP A 191 9.70 -12.61 28.34
CA ASP A 191 9.12 -13.96 28.31
C ASP A 191 9.77 -14.87 27.24
N ARG A 192 10.99 -14.55 26.79
CA ARG A 192 11.76 -15.31 25.80
C ARG A 192 13.16 -15.64 26.30
N THR A 193 13.81 -16.59 25.64
CA THR A 193 15.17 -17.06 25.95
C THR A 193 16.00 -17.11 24.68
N THR A 194 17.26 -16.70 24.75
CA THR A 194 18.18 -16.73 23.60
C THR A 194 18.56 -18.15 23.18
N ASN A 195 18.88 -18.36 21.90
CA ASN A 195 19.43 -19.61 21.39
C ASN A 195 20.97 -19.61 21.43
N GLU A 196 21.58 -20.64 22.01
CA GLU A 196 23.04 -20.71 22.19
C GLU A 196 23.83 -20.63 20.86
N GLN A 197 23.37 -21.30 19.80
CA GLN A 197 24.06 -21.30 18.51
C GLN A 197 23.98 -19.93 17.82
N THR A 198 22.80 -19.31 17.87
CA THR A 198 22.60 -17.94 17.34
C THR A 198 23.47 -16.93 18.10
N MET A 199 23.53 -17.03 19.43
CA MET A 199 24.37 -16.14 20.22
C MET A 199 25.87 -16.37 19.99
N ALA A 200 26.29 -17.62 19.76
CA ALA A 200 27.66 -17.94 19.38
C ALA A 200 28.03 -17.33 18.02
N TRP A 201 27.09 -17.30 17.06
CA TRP A 201 27.28 -16.63 15.78
C TRP A 201 27.34 -15.10 15.94
N TRP A 202 26.45 -14.49 16.75
CA TRP A 202 26.47 -13.05 17.03
C TRP A 202 27.80 -12.59 17.65
N ALA A 203 28.44 -13.43 18.47
CA ALA A 203 29.77 -13.14 19.01
C ALA A 203 30.86 -12.98 17.92
N THR A 204 30.61 -13.46 16.70
CA THR A 204 31.49 -13.27 15.53
C THR A 204 31.17 -12.00 14.74
N GLN A 205 30.05 -11.33 15.02
CA GLN A 205 29.51 -10.17 14.28
C GLN A 205 29.32 -8.94 15.20
N PRO A 206 30.37 -8.42 15.86
CA PRO A 206 30.23 -7.40 16.89
C PRO A 206 29.65 -6.06 16.39
N GLU A 207 29.94 -5.67 15.15
CA GLU A 207 29.41 -4.43 14.56
C GLU A 207 27.93 -4.55 14.21
N ALA A 208 27.52 -5.69 13.64
CA ALA A 208 26.12 -5.97 13.34
C ALA A 208 25.31 -6.09 14.64
N TRP A 209 25.82 -6.82 15.64
CA TRP A 209 25.19 -6.91 16.96
C TRP A 209 24.96 -5.55 17.60
N ALA A 210 25.95 -4.65 17.55
CA ALA A 210 25.80 -3.30 18.06
C ALA A 210 24.72 -2.50 17.33
N ALA A 211 24.64 -2.61 16.00
CA ALA A 211 23.59 -1.96 15.21
C ALA A 211 22.18 -2.54 15.51
N THR A 212 22.08 -3.86 15.64
CA THR A 212 20.84 -4.60 15.91
C THR A 212 20.26 -4.32 17.30
N THR A 213 21.08 -3.92 18.28
CA THR A 213 20.64 -3.77 19.68
C THR A 213 20.71 -2.33 20.22
N ALA A 214 21.37 -1.41 19.51
CA ALA A 214 21.46 -0.02 19.94
C ALA A 214 20.10 0.69 19.89
N ASN A 215 19.80 1.47 20.94
CA ASN A 215 18.59 2.31 21.03
C ASN A 215 17.27 1.53 20.86
N ALA A 216 17.27 0.26 21.27
CA ALA A 216 16.10 -0.60 21.18
C ALA A 216 14.88 -0.01 21.90
N GLU A 217 13.73 -0.07 21.23
CA GLU A 217 12.43 0.38 21.74
C GLU A 217 11.53 -0.81 22.08
N GLU A 218 10.48 -0.57 22.88
CA GLU A 218 9.49 -1.60 23.20
C GLU A 218 8.73 -2.05 21.94
N PRO A 219 8.60 -3.37 21.66
CA PRO A 219 7.80 -3.86 20.53
C PRO A 219 6.36 -3.36 20.53
N ALA A 220 5.77 -3.18 21.72
CA ALA A 220 4.42 -2.64 21.90
C ALA A 220 4.26 -1.18 21.40
N VAL A 221 5.36 -0.45 21.22
CA VAL A 221 5.38 0.90 20.63
C VAL A 221 5.72 0.84 19.15
N VAL A 222 6.73 0.05 18.79
CA VAL A 222 7.25 -0.01 17.42
C VAL A 222 6.29 -0.67 16.45
N MET A 223 5.68 -1.80 16.81
CA MET A 223 4.87 -2.58 15.87
C MET A 223 3.59 -1.84 15.43
N PRO A 224 2.83 -1.16 16.31
CA PRO A 224 1.76 -0.26 15.87
C PRO A 224 2.25 0.84 14.93
N ARG A 225 3.38 1.48 15.25
CA ARG A 225 3.98 2.55 14.42
C ARG A 225 4.35 2.04 13.03
N PHE A 226 4.89 0.83 12.93
CA PHE A 226 5.15 0.18 11.65
C PHE A 226 3.87 -0.12 10.87
N ALA A 227 2.85 -0.67 11.54
CA ALA A 227 1.56 -0.94 10.89
C ALA A 227 0.90 0.35 10.38
N ASP A 228 0.96 1.44 11.14
CA ASP A 228 0.48 2.77 10.73
C ASP A 228 1.26 3.27 9.50
N TRP A 229 2.59 3.13 9.52
CA TRP A 229 3.46 3.47 8.38
C TRP A 229 3.08 2.69 7.12
N VAL A 230 2.85 1.37 7.21
CA VAL A 230 2.40 0.57 6.06
C VAL A 230 1.03 1.01 5.55
N GLU A 231 0.10 1.36 6.44
CA GLU A 231 -1.26 1.75 6.06
C GLU A 231 -1.31 3.06 5.27
N ILE A 232 -0.47 4.04 5.63
CA ILE A 232 -0.44 5.34 4.94
C ILE A 232 0.23 5.30 3.56
N LEU A 233 0.95 4.23 3.22
CA LEU A 233 1.51 4.05 1.88
C LEU A 233 0.38 3.98 0.82
N PRO A 234 0.62 4.41 -0.42
CA PRO A 234 -0.37 4.29 -1.48
C PRO A 234 -0.61 2.82 -1.87
N GLY A 235 -1.67 2.57 -2.63
CA GLY A 235 -1.93 1.27 -3.26
C GLY A 235 -2.14 0.08 -2.29
N PRO A 236 -2.31 -1.13 -2.84
CA PRO A 236 -2.30 -2.36 -2.06
C PRO A 236 -0.88 -2.74 -1.66
N LYS A 237 -0.69 -3.15 -0.40
CA LYS A 237 0.63 -3.54 0.12
C LYS A 237 0.80 -5.05 0.08
N VAL A 238 1.96 -5.51 -0.37
CA VAL A 238 2.32 -6.93 -0.47
C VAL A 238 3.58 -7.15 0.36
N PHE A 239 3.53 -8.04 1.34
CA PHE A 239 4.68 -8.37 2.16
C PHE A 239 5.69 -9.22 1.37
N VAL A 240 6.98 -8.91 1.48
CA VAL A 240 8.07 -9.60 0.78
C VAL A 240 9.20 -9.90 1.77
N ALA A 241 9.77 -11.11 1.70
CA ALA A 241 10.80 -11.58 2.63
C ALA A 241 11.74 -12.61 2.00
N ALA A 242 12.90 -12.84 2.63
CA ALA A 242 13.98 -13.66 2.13
C ALA A 242 14.67 -14.49 3.24
N PRO A 243 14.07 -15.61 3.71
CA PRO A 243 12.87 -16.25 3.19
C PRO A 243 11.58 -15.90 3.95
N MET A 244 10.44 -15.95 3.25
CA MET A 244 9.10 -15.79 3.84
C MET A 244 8.84 -16.68 5.06
N ILE A 245 9.37 -17.90 5.08
CA ILE A 245 9.17 -18.85 6.19
C ILE A 245 10.03 -18.53 7.42
N PHE A 246 10.90 -17.53 7.37
CA PHE A 246 11.64 -17.03 8.51
C PHE A 246 11.15 -15.62 8.87
N ASP A 247 11.47 -14.61 8.07
CA ASP A 247 11.14 -13.20 8.38
C ASP A 247 9.63 -13.00 8.48
N GLY A 248 8.89 -13.65 7.59
CA GLY A 248 7.42 -13.58 7.58
C GLY A 248 6.80 -14.15 8.85
N LEU A 249 7.35 -15.22 9.44
CA LEU A 249 6.82 -15.78 10.69
C LEU A 249 7.10 -14.88 11.89
N TRP A 250 8.27 -14.24 11.93
CA TRP A 250 8.61 -13.25 12.95
C TRP A 250 7.71 -12.03 12.87
N MET A 251 7.58 -11.44 11.68
CA MET A 251 6.73 -10.27 11.46
C MET A 251 5.25 -10.59 11.71
N ASP A 252 4.76 -11.77 11.29
CA ASP A 252 3.39 -12.18 11.54
C ASP A 252 3.10 -12.29 13.04
N HIS A 253 3.99 -12.92 13.80
CA HIS A 253 3.86 -13.06 15.26
C HIS A 253 3.89 -11.71 15.97
N TYR A 254 4.83 -10.83 15.63
CA TYR A 254 4.96 -9.52 16.30
C TYR A 254 3.82 -8.56 15.93
N LEU A 255 3.33 -8.60 14.69
CA LEU A 255 2.16 -7.83 14.31
C LEU A 255 0.90 -8.31 15.02
N ASP A 256 0.71 -9.63 15.16
CA ASP A 256 -0.47 -10.21 15.84
C ASP A 256 -0.48 -9.82 17.32
N GLU A 257 0.66 -9.99 17.98
CA GLU A 257 0.84 -9.71 19.41
C GLU A 257 0.70 -8.22 19.75
N PHE A 258 1.31 -7.34 18.96
CA PHE A 258 1.52 -5.95 19.36
C PHE A 258 0.72 -4.93 18.55
N ALA A 259 0.25 -5.26 17.35
CA ALA A 259 -0.37 -4.30 16.43
C ALA A 259 -1.80 -4.66 15.98
N GLY A 260 -2.34 -5.79 16.45
CA GLY A 260 -3.71 -6.23 16.13
C GLY A 260 -3.95 -6.49 14.64
N THR A 261 -2.90 -6.86 13.91
CA THR A 261 -2.89 -7.13 12.47
C THR A 261 -1.92 -8.27 12.18
N ARG A 262 -1.86 -8.79 10.95
CA ARG A 262 -1.00 -9.92 10.58
C ARG A 262 -0.37 -9.75 9.20
N VAL A 263 0.74 -10.44 8.95
CA VAL A 263 1.28 -10.59 7.59
C VAL A 263 0.28 -11.39 6.75
N LEU A 264 -0.16 -12.54 7.27
CA LEU A 264 -1.18 -13.37 6.64
C LEU A 264 -2.53 -13.18 7.35
N SER A 265 -3.27 -12.16 6.92
CA SER A 265 -4.63 -11.93 7.44
C SER A 265 -5.62 -12.94 6.83
N GLY A 266 -6.37 -13.64 7.70
CA GLY A 266 -7.45 -14.56 7.30
C GLY A 266 -8.73 -13.84 6.85
N PRO A 267 -9.83 -14.57 6.53
CA PRO A 267 -11.09 -14.00 6.02
C PRO A 267 -11.90 -13.19 7.06
N PHE A 268 -11.32 -12.88 8.22
CA PHE A 268 -12.01 -12.23 9.34
C PHE A 268 -11.78 -10.72 9.34
N LYS A 269 -12.73 -9.97 9.93
CA LYS A 269 -12.67 -8.51 10.06
C LYS A 269 -11.68 -8.09 11.16
N GLN A 270 -10.38 -8.19 10.88
CA GLN A 270 -9.30 -7.58 11.67
C GLN A 270 -8.62 -6.48 10.83
N ARG A 271 -7.80 -5.64 11.47
CA ARG A 271 -6.92 -4.69 10.76
C ARG A 271 -6.10 -5.48 9.74
N GLN A 272 -6.18 -5.12 8.46
CA GLN A 272 -5.54 -5.85 7.37
C GLN A 272 -4.67 -4.90 6.55
N ILE A 273 -3.37 -4.91 6.82
CA ILE A 273 -2.40 -4.01 6.19
C ILE A 273 -1.76 -4.60 4.92
N PHE A 274 -1.76 -5.92 4.74
CA PHE A 274 -1.22 -6.60 3.55
C PHE A 274 -2.30 -7.33 2.73
N ARG A 275 -1.98 -7.61 1.45
CA ARG A 275 -2.82 -8.33 0.49
C ARG A 275 -2.06 -9.52 -0.11
N GLY A 276 -2.79 -10.58 -0.44
CA GLY A 276 -2.23 -11.79 -1.07
C GLY A 276 -1.45 -12.68 -0.10
N GLY A 277 -0.74 -13.67 -0.63
CA GLY A 277 0.08 -14.61 0.15
C GLY A 277 1.52 -14.15 0.43
N GLY A 278 1.87 -12.92 0.04
CA GLY A 278 3.24 -12.42 0.09
C GLY A 278 4.18 -13.00 -0.99
N ILE A 279 5.40 -12.49 -1.07
CA ILE A 279 6.45 -12.97 -1.98
C ILE A 279 7.64 -13.50 -1.18
N CYS A 280 7.97 -14.78 -1.38
CA CYS A 280 9.23 -15.35 -0.92
C CYS A 280 10.29 -15.15 -2.00
N LEU A 281 11.30 -14.29 -1.75
CA LEU A 281 12.36 -14.02 -2.73
C LEU A 281 13.16 -15.27 -3.06
N TYR A 282 13.40 -16.16 -2.08
CA TYR A 282 14.01 -17.46 -2.33
C TYR A 282 13.23 -18.23 -3.41
N THR A 283 11.91 -18.41 -3.24
CA THR A 283 11.11 -19.17 -4.21
C THR A 283 11.06 -18.47 -5.56
N MET A 284 10.79 -17.17 -5.59
CA MET A 284 10.67 -16.40 -6.84
C MET A 284 11.98 -16.41 -7.64
N ALA A 285 13.11 -16.13 -7.00
CA ALA A 285 14.42 -16.12 -7.63
C ALA A 285 14.83 -17.50 -8.14
N GLY A 286 14.67 -18.56 -7.33
CA GLY A 286 14.99 -19.92 -7.73
C GLY A 286 14.17 -20.37 -8.95
N THR A 287 12.87 -20.08 -8.95
CA THR A 287 11.96 -20.40 -10.07
C THR A 287 12.31 -19.63 -11.33
N LEU A 288 12.43 -18.29 -11.27
CA LEU A 288 12.68 -17.47 -12.46
C LEU A 288 14.07 -17.70 -13.05
N ARG A 289 15.03 -18.13 -12.24
CA ARG A 289 16.38 -18.49 -12.70
C ARG A 289 16.50 -19.91 -13.22
N GLY A 290 15.45 -20.73 -13.09
CA GLY A 290 15.48 -22.14 -13.47
C GLY A 290 16.49 -22.97 -12.68
N ALA A 291 16.78 -22.58 -11.43
CA ALA A 291 17.74 -23.29 -10.60
C ALA A 291 17.16 -24.63 -10.09
N PRO A 292 17.97 -25.70 -9.95
CA PRO A 292 17.54 -26.91 -9.26
C PRO A 292 17.10 -26.58 -7.83
N TYR A 293 15.89 -27.00 -7.44
CA TYR A 293 15.26 -26.54 -6.20
C TYR A 293 16.09 -26.83 -4.92
N LEU A 294 16.76 -27.99 -4.87
CA LEU A 294 17.60 -28.38 -3.73
C LEU A 294 18.99 -27.73 -3.74
N ASP A 295 19.35 -27.05 -4.83
CA ASP A 295 20.64 -26.39 -5.00
C ASP A 295 20.44 -24.88 -5.21
N TRP A 296 19.54 -24.29 -4.43
CA TRP A 296 19.17 -22.88 -4.53
C TRP A 296 19.31 -22.14 -3.19
N GLY A 297 19.75 -20.87 -3.25
CA GLY A 297 19.81 -19.94 -2.12
C GLY A 297 20.19 -18.54 -2.57
N MET A 298 19.89 -17.52 -1.77
CA MET A 298 20.09 -16.11 -2.14
C MET A 298 21.55 -15.74 -2.38
N SER A 299 22.50 -16.41 -1.72
CA SER A 299 23.94 -16.21 -1.95
C SER A 299 24.41 -16.57 -3.38
N LYS A 300 23.58 -17.28 -4.16
CA LYS A 300 23.87 -17.61 -5.56
C LYS A 300 23.39 -16.56 -6.55
N LEU A 301 22.67 -15.53 -6.10
CA LEU A 301 22.31 -14.40 -6.94
C LEU A 301 23.55 -13.54 -7.23
N PRO A 302 23.70 -13.00 -8.45
CA PRO A 302 24.76 -12.08 -8.78
C PRO A 302 24.69 -10.80 -7.93
N ALA A 303 25.85 -10.22 -7.60
CA ALA A 303 25.93 -9.01 -6.77
C ALA A 303 25.21 -7.81 -7.41
N GLU A 304 25.13 -7.76 -8.74
CA GLU A 304 24.39 -6.72 -9.46
C GLU A 304 22.89 -6.74 -9.15
N PHE A 305 22.30 -7.90 -8.81
CA PHE A 305 20.88 -7.96 -8.42
C PHE A 305 20.63 -7.27 -7.08
N TYR A 306 21.64 -7.23 -6.22
CA TYR A 306 21.57 -6.52 -4.94
C TYR A 306 21.90 -5.02 -5.08
N GLY A 307 22.17 -4.53 -6.30
CA GLY A 307 22.68 -3.18 -6.52
C GLY A 307 24.06 -2.96 -5.88
N HIS A 308 24.85 -4.03 -5.72
CA HIS A 308 26.14 -4.03 -5.03
C HIS A 308 26.09 -3.63 -3.54
N ILE A 309 24.91 -3.70 -2.92
CA ILE A 309 24.76 -3.53 -1.47
C ILE A 309 25.28 -4.79 -0.80
N ALA A 310 26.14 -4.62 0.21
CA ALA A 310 26.72 -5.72 0.96
C ALA A 310 25.67 -6.31 1.92
N HIS A 311 25.68 -7.63 2.09
CA HIS A 311 24.91 -8.31 3.12
C HIS A 311 25.65 -8.16 4.46
N THR A 312 25.20 -7.25 5.33
CA THR A 312 25.95 -6.85 6.54
C THR A 312 25.37 -7.41 7.83
N HIS A 313 24.23 -8.10 7.77
CA HIS A 313 23.45 -8.50 8.96
C HIS A 313 22.93 -7.30 9.76
N LYS A 314 22.70 -6.21 9.03
CA LYS A 314 21.86 -5.11 9.49
C LYS A 314 20.61 -5.16 8.63
N ALA A 315 19.46 -5.30 9.28
CA ALA A 315 18.19 -5.49 8.59
C ALA A 315 17.95 -4.47 7.46
N ILE A 316 18.35 -3.20 7.63
CA ILE A 316 18.15 -2.18 6.59
C ILE A 316 19.04 -2.37 5.36
N ASP A 317 20.32 -2.71 5.53
CA ASP A 317 21.23 -2.96 4.40
C ASP A 317 20.74 -4.17 3.59
N ASP A 318 20.26 -5.18 4.30
CA ASP A 318 19.78 -6.43 3.70
C ASP A 318 18.44 -6.25 2.99
N ALA A 319 17.48 -5.56 3.63
CA ALA A 319 16.20 -5.20 3.02
C ALA A 319 16.38 -4.32 1.77
N GLU A 320 17.35 -3.40 1.77
CA GLU A 320 17.75 -2.59 0.62
C GLU A 320 18.28 -3.44 -0.53
N GLY A 321 19.20 -4.36 -0.25
CA GLY A 321 19.70 -5.32 -1.24
C GLY A 321 18.59 -6.20 -1.81
N PHE A 322 17.69 -6.71 -0.96
CA PHE A 322 16.56 -7.52 -1.38
C PHE A 322 15.51 -6.74 -2.18
N ALA A 323 15.35 -5.43 -1.94
CA ALA A 323 14.47 -4.59 -2.74
C ALA A 323 14.99 -4.48 -4.18
N ASN A 324 16.30 -4.33 -4.38
CA ASN A 324 16.90 -4.35 -5.71
C ASN A 324 16.69 -5.71 -6.39
N VAL A 325 16.87 -6.81 -5.64
CA VAL A 325 16.63 -8.16 -6.17
C VAL A 325 15.19 -8.29 -6.67
N LEU A 326 14.21 -7.83 -5.89
CA LEU A 326 12.80 -7.90 -6.27
C LEU A 326 12.53 -7.19 -7.61
N VAL A 327 13.11 -6.02 -7.82
CA VAL A 327 12.95 -5.24 -9.07
C VAL A 327 13.52 -6.01 -10.26
N GLU A 328 14.71 -6.59 -10.12
CA GLU A 328 15.33 -7.42 -11.16
C GLU A 328 14.49 -8.68 -11.48
N LEU A 329 13.94 -9.33 -10.46
CA LEU A 329 13.07 -10.48 -10.65
C LEU A 329 11.77 -10.10 -11.36
N PHE A 330 11.19 -8.92 -11.09
CA PHE A 330 10.05 -8.43 -11.86
C PHE A 330 10.43 -8.07 -13.30
N THR A 331 11.63 -7.54 -13.54
CA THR A 331 12.13 -7.31 -14.91
C THR A 331 12.21 -8.63 -15.68
N ILE A 332 12.75 -9.69 -15.07
CA ILE A 332 12.76 -11.03 -15.66
C ILE A 332 11.32 -11.52 -15.90
N SER A 333 10.45 -11.45 -14.89
CA SER A 333 9.07 -11.91 -14.99
C SER A 333 8.29 -11.20 -16.10
N ARG A 334 8.49 -9.90 -16.31
CA ARG A 334 7.85 -9.13 -17.38
C ARG A 334 8.36 -9.49 -18.77
N SER A 335 9.57 -10.04 -18.88
CA SER A 335 10.12 -10.49 -20.16
C SER A 335 9.57 -11.85 -20.61
N LEU A 336 8.94 -12.60 -19.70
CA LEU A 336 8.35 -13.90 -20.00
C LEU A 336 7.00 -13.72 -20.73
N PRO A 337 6.66 -14.59 -21.70
CA PRO A 337 5.34 -14.59 -22.32
C PRO A 337 4.23 -14.78 -21.27
N PRO A 338 3.17 -13.97 -21.28
CA PRO A 338 2.08 -14.13 -20.33
C PRO A 338 1.36 -15.47 -20.58
N ILE A 339 1.15 -16.23 -19.52
CA ILE A 339 0.28 -17.41 -19.56
C ILE A 339 -1.15 -16.92 -19.35
N THR A 340 -1.96 -16.91 -20.40
CA THR A 340 -3.39 -16.60 -20.32
C THR A 340 -4.18 -17.89 -20.15
N GLY A 341 -4.98 -17.97 -19.08
CA GLY A 341 -5.91 -19.08 -18.86
C GLY A 341 -7.36 -18.61 -18.98
N SER A 342 -8.25 -19.49 -19.44
CA SER A 342 -9.68 -19.36 -19.12
C SER A 342 -9.86 -19.52 -17.61
N ALA A 343 -10.90 -18.92 -17.02
CA ALA A 343 -11.22 -19.08 -15.61
C ALA A 343 -11.09 -20.56 -15.21
N SER A 344 -10.23 -20.83 -14.21
CA SER A 344 -9.99 -22.19 -13.76
C SER A 344 -11.30 -22.77 -13.23
N ASP A 345 -11.71 -23.90 -13.80
CA ASP A 345 -12.84 -24.72 -13.37
C ASP A 345 -12.49 -25.61 -12.16
N PHE A 346 -11.27 -25.49 -11.63
CA PHE A 346 -10.91 -26.05 -10.32
C PHE A 346 -11.70 -25.34 -9.22
N ARG A 347 -12.85 -25.91 -8.89
CA ARG A 347 -13.56 -25.72 -7.62
C ARG A 347 -13.95 -27.08 -7.05
#